data_AF-R6MU64-F1
#
_entry.id   AF-R6MU64-F1
#
_cell.length_a   1.000
_cell.length_b   1.000
_cell.length_c   1.000
_cell.angle_alpha   90.00
_cell.angle_beta   90.00
_cell.angle_gamma   90.00
#
_symmetry.space_group_name_H-M   'P 1'
#
loop_
_entity.id
_entity.type
_entity.pdbx_description
1 polymer ?
#
loop_
_entity_poly.entity_id
_entity_poly.type
_entity_poly.pdbx_seq_one_letter_code
_entity_poly.pdbx_strand_id
1 'polypeptide(L)'
;MKNLKKFLAVLLVAAMVTGFSGNVCRAKTKSDVYGDLIKQLKKKEQFADGVYTAKIHDASGNDILLVTDAGQNAIWADVYQNVNGKAELITTIVSTCSGYPICKKGNYILSGFHHKSMRYKITSDSTIMEQINGLYLNKKYCTYTKNIIKSGKMTQLKRKKIKAKTAEKMDYYVDRKGNMRGKPIKFSRK
;
A
#
# COMPACT_ATOMS: atom_id res chain seq x y z
N MET A 1 -9.74 49.11 -46.04
CA MET A 1 -10.17 50.50 -45.77
C MET A 1 -10.06 50.73 -44.26
N LYS A 2 -8.99 51.39 -43.79
CA LYS A 2 -9.01 52.80 -43.33
C LYS A 2 -10.05 53.05 -42.21
N ASN A 3 -9.65 53.02 -40.94
CA ASN A 3 -9.30 54.25 -40.21
C ASN A 3 -8.95 53.98 -38.73
N LEU A 4 -7.79 54.52 -38.38
CA LEU A 4 -7.16 54.65 -37.08
C LEU A 4 -7.62 55.96 -36.41
N LYS A 5 -7.44 56.05 -35.08
CA LYS A 5 -7.47 57.24 -34.19
C LYS A 5 -8.87 57.51 -33.60
N LYS A 6 -9.07 57.63 -32.28
CA LYS A 6 -8.35 58.41 -31.25
C LYS A 6 -8.54 57.73 -29.87
N PHE A 7 -7.49 57.47 -29.09
CA PHE A 7 -7.05 58.29 -27.95
C PHE A 7 -8.16 58.69 -26.95
N LEU A 8 -8.18 58.05 -25.76
CA LEU A 8 -8.04 58.77 -24.48
C LEU A 8 -7.65 57.79 -23.36
N ALA A 9 -6.49 58.05 -22.77
CA ALA A 9 -6.06 57.48 -21.49
C ALA A 9 -6.49 58.43 -20.35
N VAL A 10 -6.37 57.91 -19.13
CA VAL A 10 -6.35 58.61 -17.83
C VAL A 10 -7.70 58.77 -17.12
N LEU A 11 -7.95 57.98 -16.07
CA LEU A 11 -7.80 58.47 -14.69
C LEU A 11 -7.65 57.32 -13.69
N LEU A 12 -6.75 57.53 -12.74
CA LEU A 12 -6.30 56.62 -11.68
C LEU A 12 -6.86 57.14 -10.34
N VAL A 13 -7.17 56.21 -9.43
CA VAL A 13 -7.33 56.35 -7.97
C VAL A 13 -8.66 56.90 -7.42
N ALA A 14 -9.39 56.04 -6.68
CA ALA A 14 -9.63 56.23 -5.24
C ALA A 14 -10.19 54.95 -4.60
N ALA A 15 -9.48 54.43 -3.62
CA ALA A 15 -9.90 53.33 -2.77
C ALA A 15 -11.08 53.78 -1.89
N MET A 16 -12.11 52.93 -1.81
CA MET A 16 -12.99 52.88 -0.64
C MET A 16 -12.95 51.46 -0.11
N VAL A 17 -12.12 51.27 0.92
CA VAL A 17 -12.18 50.13 1.83
C VAL A 17 -13.29 50.42 2.82
N THR A 18 -14.40 49.68 2.74
CA THR A 18 -15.19 49.30 3.91
C THR A 18 -15.91 47.97 3.66
N GLY A 19 -15.37 46.92 4.27
CA GLY A 19 -16.07 45.77 4.86
C GLY A 19 -17.24 45.11 4.11
N PHE A 20 -16.94 43.99 3.47
CA PHE A 20 -17.68 42.75 3.78
C PHE A 20 -16.68 41.59 3.91
N SER A 21 -16.52 41.15 5.15
CA SER A 21 -15.96 39.86 5.53
C SER A 21 -16.77 38.74 4.86
N GLY A 22 -16.13 37.92 4.04
CA GLY A 22 -16.85 36.83 3.37
C GLY A 22 -15.94 35.87 2.62
N ASN A 23 -15.35 34.94 3.39
CA ASN A 23 -14.85 33.63 2.95
C ASN A 23 -13.56 33.58 2.12
N VAL A 24 -12.45 33.58 2.88
CA VAL A 24 -11.54 32.43 3.01
C VAL A 24 -11.38 31.62 1.72
N CYS A 25 -10.18 31.71 1.15
CA CYS A 25 -9.60 30.72 0.27
C CYS A 25 -10.10 29.32 0.64
N ARG A 26 -11.01 28.74 -0.15
CA ARG A 26 -11.24 27.30 -0.07
C ARG A 26 -9.99 26.67 -0.67
N ALA A 27 -8.97 26.52 0.17
CA ALA A 27 -7.92 25.56 -0.08
C ALA A 27 -8.64 24.29 -0.52
N LYS A 28 -8.29 23.75 -1.70
CA LYS A 28 -8.60 22.36 -2.03
C LYS A 28 -8.01 21.57 -0.86
N THR A 29 -8.85 21.23 0.12
CA THR A 29 -8.53 20.27 1.17
C THR A 29 -7.93 19.11 0.41
N LYS A 30 -6.65 18.80 0.64
CA LYS A 30 -6.02 17.61 0.05
C LYS A 30 -7.03 16.49 0.24
N SER A 31 -7.57 15.97 -0.87
CA SER A 31 -8.56 14.90 -0.82
C SER A 31 -7.99 13.83 0.12
N ASP A 32 -8.77 13.41 1.12
CA ASP A 32 -8.44 12.20 1.85
C ASP A 32 -8.71 11.04 0.90
N VAL A 33 -7.75 10.83 -0.01
CA VAL A 33 -7.83 9.88 -1.13
C VAL A 33 -8.22 8.49 -0.62
N TYR A 34 -7.74 8.11 0.56
CA TYR A 34 -8.10 6.86 1.21
C TYR A 34 -9.49 6.90 1.86
N GLY A 35 -9.90 8.02 2.44
CA GLY A 35 -11.27 8.20 2.95
C GLY A 35 -12.34 8.00 1.88
N ASP A 36 -12.12 8.52 0.67
CA ASP A 36 -13.07 8.34 -0.43
C ASP A 36 -13.09 6.90 -0.95
N LEU A 37 -11.93 6.24 -1.05
CA LEU A 37 -11.85 4.80 -1.35
C LEU A 37 -12.64 3.97 -0.31
N ILE A 38 -12.44 4.22 0.98
CA ILE A 38 -13.11 3.47 2.05
C ILE A 38 -14.65 3.59 1.94
N LYS A 39 -15.18 4.79 1.64
CA LYS A 39 -16.62 4.99 1.41
C LYS A 39 -17.14 4.14 0.24
N GLN A 40 -16.34 3.98 -0.82
CA GLN A 40 -16.71 3.15 -1.97
C GLN A 40 -16.65 1.66 -1.61
N LEU A 41 -15.63 1.22 -0.87
CA LEU A 41 -15.46 -0.17 -0.48
C LEU A 41 -16.57 -0.67 0.44
N LYS A 42 -17.09 0.18 1.34
CA LYS A 42 -18.25 -0.15 2.21
C LYS A 42 -19.52 -0.54 1.44
N LYS A 43 -19.61 -0.21 0.15
CA LYS A 43 -20.75 -0.55 -0.70
C LYS A 43 -20.58 -1.89 -1.42
N LYS A 44 -19.39 -2.51 -1.35
CA LYS A 44 -19.11 -3.79 -2.00
C LYS A 44 -19.48 -4.94 -1.09
N GLU A 45 -20.08 -5.98 -1.66
CA GLU A 45 -20.48 -7.21 -0.95
C GLU A 45 -19.32 -7.86 -0.18
N GLN A 46 -18.11 -7.85 -0.75
CA GLN A 46 -16.88 -8.32 -0.09
C GLN A 46 -16.66 -7.73 1.31
N PHE A 47 -17.10 -6.50 1.56
CA PHE A 47 -16.90 -5.80 2.83
C PHE A 47 -18.21 -5.63 3.61
N ALA A 48 -19.22 -6.47 3.37
CA ALA A 48 -20.52 -6.40 4.07
C ALA A 48 -20.37 -6.45 5.60
N ASP A 49 -19.44 -7.26 6.12
CA ASP A 49 -19.17 -7.38 7.55
C ASP A 49 -18.30 -6.24 8.11
N GLY A 50 -17.73 -5.42 7.24
CA GLY A 50 -17.00 -4.22 7.55
C GLY A 50 -15.71 -4.08 6.76
N VAL A 51 -15.27 -2.82 6.62
CA VAL A 51 -13.96 -2.48 6.07
C VAL A 51 -12.99 -2.31 7.22
N TYR A 52 -11.92 -3.10 7.24
CA TYR A 52 -10.84 -2.99 8.20
C TYR A 52 -9.60 -2.43 7.51
N THR A 53 -8.94 -1.48 8.16
CA THR A 53 -7.80 -0.80 7.55
C THR A 53 -6.61 -0.69 8.49
N ALA A 54 -5.42 -0.67 7.91
CA ALA A 54 -4.19 -0.30 8.59
C ALA A 54 -3.41 0.67 7.71
N LYS A 55 -2.57 1.51 8.33
CA LYS A 55 -1.62 2.36 7.61
C LYS A 55 -0.20 1.94 7.95
N ILE A 56 0.64 1.83 6.93
CA ILE A 56 2.09 1.67 7.07
C ILE A 56 2.80 2.66 6.15
N HIS A 57 4.14 2.66 6.16
CA HIS A 57 4.93 3.43 5.21
C HIS A 57 5.64 2.49 4.24
N ASP A 58 5.75 2.86 2.97
CA ASP A 58 6.58 2.13 2.01
C ASP A 58 8.08 2.33 2.30
N ALA A 59 8.95 1.71 1.48
CA ALA A 59 10.40 1.85 1.65
C ALA A 59 10.93 3.28 1.42
N SER A 60 10.12 4.17 0.84
CA SER A 60 10.41 5.58 0.58
C SER A 60 9.74 6.52 1.60
N GLY A 61 8.98 5.99 2.57
CA GLY A 61 8.30 6.77 3.59
C GLY A 61 6.89 7.24 3.22
N ASN A 62 6.33 6.81 2.09
CA ASN A 62 4.97 7.20 1.68
C ASN A 62 3.91 6.35 2.40
N ASP A 63 2.77 6.96 2.70
CA ASP A 63 1.62 6.26 3.27
C ASP A 63 1.07 5.18 2.35
N ILE A 64 0.91 3.98 2.91
CA ILE A 64 0.26 2.84 2.28
C ILE A 64 -0.96 2.45 3.13
N LEU A 65 -2.12 2.35 2.47
CA LEU A 65 -3.34 1.84 3.09
C LEU A 65 -3.46 0.35 2.82
N LEU A 66 -3.53 -0.45 3.89
CA LEU A 66 -3.95 -1.84 3.80
C LEU A 66 -5.43 -1.93 4.11
N VAL A 67 -6.15 -2.73 3.34
CA VAL A 67 -7.59 -2.94 3.46
C VAL A 67 -7.86 -4.44 3.46
N THR A 68 -8.75 -4.89 4.34
CA THR A 68 -9.20 -6.28 4.43
C THR A 68 -10.63 -6.32 4.95
N ASP A 69 -11.30 -7.45 4.79
CA ASP A 69 -12.63 -7.75 5.32
C ASP A 69 -12.57 -8.33 6.75
N ALA A 70 -11.37 -8.62 7.26
CA ALA A 70 -11.16 -9.21 8.57
C ALA A 70 -10.45 -8.25 9.55
N GLY A 71 -10.86 -8.27 10.82
CA GLY A 71 -10.20 -7.49 11.85
C GLY A 71 -8.90 -8.12 12.34
N GLN A 72 -8.93 -8.64 13.57
CA GLN A 72 -7.78 -9.32 14.14
C GLN A 72 -7.51 -10.64 13.39
N ASN A 73 -6.24 -10.90 13.06
CA ASN A 73 -5.78 -12.10 12.34
C ASN A 73 -6.14 -12.16 10.84
N ALA A 74 -6.39 -11.02 10.18
CA ALA A 74 -6.54 -10.97 8.74
C ALA A 74 -5.40 -11.73 8.02
N ILE A 75 -5.75 -12.72 7.20
CA ILE A 75 -4.79 -13.53 6.45
C ILE A 75 -4.47 -12.94 5.08
N TRP A 76 -5.15 -11.86 4.70
CA TRP A 76 -4.96 -11.16 3.44
C TRP A 76 -5.21 -9.67 3.63
N ALA A 77 -4.65 -8.85 2.75
CA ALA A 77 -4.97 -7.43 2.64
C ALA A 77 -4.67 -6.89 1.24
N ASP A 78 -5.59 -6.12 0.69
CA ASP A 78 -5.32 -5.25 -0.44
C ASP A 78 -4.44 -4.09 -0.01
N VAL A 79 -3.49 -3.74 -0.88
CA VAL A 79 -2.49 -2.70 -0.63
C VAL A 79 -2.72 -1.56 -1.61
N TYR A 80 -3.20 -0.44 -1.08
CA TYR A 80 -3.45 0.77 -1.84
C TYR A 80 -2.38 1.81 -1.58
N GLN A 81 -1.98 2.49 -2.64
CA GLN A 81 -1.08 3.63 -2.59
C GLN A 81 -1.72 4.85 -3.21
N ASN A 82 -1.43 6.03 -2.67
CA ASN A 82 -1.77 7.28 -3.32
C ASN A 82 -0.81 7.55 -4.48
N VAL A 83 -1.29 7.36 -5.70
CA VAL A 83 -0.59 7.70 -6.94
C VAL A 83 -1.28 8.93 -7.53
N ASN A 84 -0.59 10.07 -7.53
CA ASN A 84 -1.08 11.32 -8.11
C ASN A 84 -2.48 11.76 -7.64
N GLY A 85 -2.78 11.57 -6.35
CA GLY A 85 -4.08 11.95 -5.77
C GLY A 85 -5.18 10.90 -5.94
N LYS A 86 -4.85 9.67 -6.35
CA LYS A 86 -5.79 8.55 -6.49
C LYS A 86 -5.28 7.34 -5.71
N ALA A 87 -6.18 6.63 -5.02
CA ALA A 87 -5.83 5.37 -4.36
C ALA A 87 -5.81 4.27 -5.43
N GLU A 88 -4.62 3.77 -5.73
CA GLU A 88 -4.43 2.68 -6.68
C GLU A 88 -4.10 1.39 -5.94
N LEU A 89 -4.76 0.30 -6.32
CA LEU A 89 -4.41 -1.04 -5.84
C LEU A 89 -3.07 -1.46 -6.44
N ILE A 90 -2.04 -1.55 -5.61
CA ILE A 90 -0.70 -1.94 -6.04
C ILE A 90 -0.56 -3.47 -6.09
N THR A 91 -1.07 -4.13 -5.04
CA THR A 91 -1.03 -5.59 -4.90
C THR A 91 -2.04 -6.05 -3.85
N THR A 92 -2.34 -7.34 -3.85
CA THR A 92 -2.96 -8.01 -2.72
C THR A 92 -1.91 -8.87 -2.02
N ILE A 93 -1.81 -8.73 -0.71
CA ILE A 93 -0.96 -9.57 0.13
C ILE A 93 -1.82 -10.71 0.62
N VAL A 94 -1.34 -11.92 0.43
CA VAL A 94 -1.96 -13.11 0.99
C VAL A 94 -0.96 -13.81 1.90
N SER A 95 -1.48 -14.42 2.94
CA SER A 95 -0.78 -15.36 3.77
C SER A 95 -1.29 -16.77 3.49
N THR A 96 -0.50 -17.77 3.85
CA THR A 96 -0.90 -19.18 3.72
C THR A 96 -1.20 -19.74 5.09
N CYS A 97 -2.18 -20.63 5.17
CA CYS A 97 -2.57 -21.32 6.41
C CYS A 97 -2.97 -20.33 7.53
N SER A 98 -2.27 -20.33 8.67
CA SER A 98 -2.63 -19.58 9.88
C SER A 98 -1.75 -18.34 10.16
N GLY A 99 -0.82 -17.99 9.28
CA GLY A 99 -0.02 -16.76 9.47
C GLY A 99 -0.81 -15.52 9.05
N TYR A 100 -0.66 -14.40 9.76
CA TYR A 100 -1.19 -13.09 9.34
C TYR A 100 -0.05 -12.18 8.87
N PRO A 101 -0.28 -11.17 8.02
CA PRO A 101 0.77 -10.25 7.61
C PRO A 101 1.39 -9.49 8.79
N ILE A 102 2.72 -9.44 8.84
CA ILE A 102 3.48 -8.68 9.84
C ILE A 102 4.35 -7.62 9.18
N CYS A 103 4.48 -6.46 9.83
CA CYS A 103 5.35 -5.39 9.38
C CYS A 103 6.74 -5.51 10.01
N LYS A 104 7.77 -5.46 9.19
CA LYS A 104 9.18 -5.46 9.61
C LYS A 104 9.85 -4.17 9.20
N LYS A 105 10.39 -3.45 10.20
CA LYS A 105 11.13 -2.18 10.02
C LYS A 105 10.35 -1.10 9.27
N GLY A 106 9.01 -1.15 9.28
CA GLY A 106 8.15 -0.21 8.58
C GLY A 106 8.00 -0.49 7.08
N ASN A 107 9.04 -0.98 6.41
CA ASN A 107 9.13 -1.02 4.94
C ASN A 107 8.98 -2.41 4.29
N TYR A 108 8.85 -3.47 5.08
CA TYR A 108 8.54 -4.80 4.58
C TYR A 108 7.27 -5.34 5.22
N ILE A 109 6.40 -5.92 4.39
CA ILE A 109 5.36 -6.81 4.86
C ILE A 109 5.84 -8.24 4.67
N LEU A 110 5.70 -9.06 5.70
CA LEU A 110 6.04 -10.48 5.69
C LEU A 110 4.76 -11.28 5.80
N SER A 111 4.63 -12.35 5.03
CA SER A 111 3.51 -13.28 5.13
C SER A 111 3.94 -14.69 4.76
N GLY A 112 3.02 -15.66 4.91
CA GLY A 112 3.30 -17.07 4.66
C GLY A 112 3.53 -17.85 5.94
N PHE A 113 3.08 -19.10 5.93
CA PHE A 113 3.17 -20.00 7.07
C PHE A 113 3.22 -21.50 6.64
N HIS A 114 3.73 -22.34 7.54
CA HIS A 114 4.08 -23.78 7.42
C HIS A 114 5.11 -24.16 6.35
N HIS A 115 4.86 -23.90 5.06
CA HIS A 115 5.78 -24.33 3.98
C HIS A 115 6.15 -23.21 3.01
N LYS A 116 5.77 -21.98 3.36
CA LYS A 116 5.93 -20.83 2.52
C LYS A 116 6.31 -19.63 3.36
N SER A 117 7.25 -18.83 2.87
CA SER A 117 7.65 -17.58 3.50
C SER A 117 7.80 -16.52 2.41
N MET A 118 7.17 -15.38 2.60
CA MET A 118 7.05 -14.29 1.63
C MET A 118 7.46 -12.97 2.27
N ARG A 119 8.12 -12.12 1.48
CA ARG A 119 8.47 -10.75 1.85
C ARG A 119 8.14 -9.83 0.69
N TYR A 120 7.38 -8.78 0.99
CA TYR A 120 7.00 -7.73 0.06
C TYR A 120 7.78 -6.47 0.42
N LYS A 121 8.53 -5.93 -0.55
CA LYS A 121 9.08 -4.58 -0.51
C LYS A 121 8.22 -3.71 -1.41
N ILE A 122 7.40 -2.86 -0.81
CA ILE A 122 6.50 -1.96 -1.52
C ILE A 122 7.26 -0.68 -1.86
N THR A 123 7.09 -0.21 -3.08
CA THR A 123 7.53 1.11 -3.57
C THR A 123 6.36 1.76 -4.32
N SER A 124 6.54 3.04 -4.66
CA SER A 124 5.53 3.90 -5.30
C SER A 124 4.85 3.33 -6.54
N ASP A 125 5.58 2.55 -7.34
CA ASP A 125 5.13 2.08 -8.65
C ASP A 125 5.07 0.54 -8.75
N SER A 126 5.56 -0.17 -7.73
CA SER A 126 5.80 -1.60 -7.83
C SER A 126 6.02 -2.26 -6.48
N THR A 127 5.91 -3.58 -6.46
CA THR A 127 6.25 -4.39 -5.29
C THR A 127 7.21 -5.48 -5.70
N ILE A 128 8.34 -5.59 -5.00
CA ILE A 128 9.21 -6.76 -5.10
C ILE A 128 8.73 -7.79 -4.08
N MET A 129 8.30 -8.95 -4.59
CA MET A 129 7.89 -10.09 -3.79
C MET A 129 8.97 -11.17 -3.87
N GLU A 130 9.58 -11.47 -2.74
CA GLU A 130 10.46 -12.64 -2.60
C GLU A 130 9.74 -13.73 -1.84
N GLN A 131 9.87 -14.96 -2.33
CA GLN A 131 9.14 -16.10 -1.78
C GLN A 131 10.04 -17.32 -1.73
N ILE A 132 9.87 -18.10 -0.66
CA ILE A 132 10.50 -19.41 -0.46
C ILE A 132 9.38 -20.42 -0.29
N ASN A 133 9.38 -21.48 -1.10
CA ASN A 133 8.40 -22.56 -1.07
C ASN A 133 9.05 -23.89 -0.70
N GLY A 134 8.31 -24.69 0.07
CA GLY A 134 8.73 -26.00 0.55
C GLY A 134 9.60 -25.95 1.80
N LEU A 135 9.50 -24.86 2.59
CA LEU A 135 10.13 -24.79 3.91
C LEU A 135 9.60 -25.89 4.82
N TYR A 136 10.45 -26.43 5.69
CA TYR A 136 10.09 -27.41 6.72
C TYR A 136 9.43 -28.70 6.19
N LEU A 137 9.46 -28.93 4.88
CA LEU A 137 9.20 -30.24 4.30
C LEU A 137 10.48 -31.08 4.40
N ASN A 138 10.35 -32.40 4.58
CA ASN A 138 11.46 -33.34 4.53
C ASN A 138 12.00 -33.50 3.09
N LYS A 139 12.51 -32.41 2.51
CA LYS A 139 13.00 -32.29 1.15
C LYS A 139 14.41 -31.73 1.17
N LYS A 140 15.25 -32.21 0.24
CA LYS A 140 16.63 -31.72 0.09
C LYS A 140 16.70 -30.25 -0.38
N TYR A 141 15.65 -29.78 -1.07
CA TYR A 141 15.63 -28.48 -1.71
C TYR A 141 14.28 -27.77 -1.60
N CYS A 142 14.34 -26.45 -1.51
CA CYS A 142 13.22 -25.52 -1.61
C CYS A 142 13.32 -24.70 -2.91
N THR A 143 12.25 -23.99 -3.25
CA THR A 143 12.24 -23.08 -4.40
C THR A 143 12.18 -21.65 -3.92
N TYR A 144 13.15 -20.83 -4.34
CA TYR A 144 13.09 -19.38 -4.19
C TYR A 144 12.59 -18.75 -5.49
N THR A 145 11.69 -17.78 -5.36
CA THR A 145 11.27 -16.90 -6.46
C THR A 145 11.40 -15.44 -6.05
N LYS A 146 11.72 -14.59 -7.03
CA LYS A 146 11.64 -13.13 -6.94
C LYS A 146 10.71 -12.67 -8.05
N ASN A 147 9.65 -11.97 -7.69
CA ASN A 147 8.67 -11.42 -8.61
C ASN A 147 8.64 -9.89 -8.46
N ILE A 148 8.23 -9.21 -9.52
CA ILE A 148 7.77 -7.83 -9.47
C ILE A 148 6.27 -7.81 -9.71
N ILE A 149 5.55 -7.01 -8.94
CA ILE A 149 4.11 -6.78 -9.10
C ILE A 149 3.95 -5.31 -9.47
N LYS A 150 3.29 -5.05 -10.60
CA LYS A 150 2.93 -3.70 -11.04
C LYS A 150 1.47 -3.70 -11.46
N SER A 151 0.67 -2.79 -10.90
CA SER A 151 -0.77 -2.67 -11.20
C SER A 151 -1.50 -4.02 -11.11
N GLY A 152 -1.26 -4.78 -10.04
CA GLY A 152 -1.82 -6.13 -9.83
C GLY A 152 -1.22 -7.25 -10.70
N LYS A 153 -0.41 -6.94 -11.73
CA LYS A 153 0.22 -7.95 -12.59
C LYS A 153 1.56 -8.39 -12.03
N MET A 154 1.67 -9.69 -11.74
CA MET A 154 2.91 -10.32 -11.28
C MET A 154 3.76 -10.82 -12.45
N THR A 155 5.05 -10.48 -12.45
CA THR A 155 6.06 -10.99 -13.39
C THR A 155 7.21 -11.64 -12.62
N GLN A 156 7.56 -12.87 -12.97
CA GLN A 156 8.66 -13.58 -12.33
C GLN A 156 10.01 -13.08 -12.86
N LEU A 157 10.83 -12.50 -11.97
CA LEU A 157 12.18 -12.03 -12.29
C LEU A 157 13.24 -13.11 -12.09
N LYS A 158 13.03 -14.00 -11.11
CA LYS A 158 13.99 -15.06 -10.79
C LYS A 158 13.28 -16.26 -10.21
N ARG A 159 13.77 -17.46 -10.56
CA ARG A 159 13.45 -18.72 -9.89
C ARG A 159 14.73 -19.53 -9.71
N LYS A 160 14.99 -20.02 -8.51
CA LYS A 160 16.14 -20.89 -8.22
C LYS A 160 15.78 -21.98 -7.24
N LYS A 161 16.43 -23.13 -7.39
CA LYS A 161 16.46 -24.20 -6.41
C LYS A 161 17.50 -23.86 -5.34
N ILE A 162 17.15 -23.99 -4.06
CA ILE A 162 18.06 -23.72 -2.93
C ILE A 162 18.03 -24.89 -1.95
N LYS A 163 19.17 -25.17 -1.30
CA LYS A 163 19.25 -26.21 -0.25
C LYS A 163 18.29 -25.87 0.90
N ALA A 164 17.61 -26.86 1.48
CA ALA A 164 16.64 -26.64 2.57
C ALA A 164 17.25 -25.88 3.76
N LYS A 165 18.46 -26.26 4.21
CA LYS A 165 19.20 -25.55 5.26
C LYS A 165 19.45 -24.06 4.96
N THR A 166 19.61 -23.70 3.69
CA THR A 166 19.75 -22.30 3.27
C THR A 166 18.40 -21.59 3.26
N ALA A 167 17.35 -22.28 2.79
CA ALA A 167 15.99 -21.77 2.76
C ALA A 167 15.49 -21.39 4.18
N GLU A 168 15.70 -22.26 5.16
CA GLU A 168 15.32 -22.02 6.57
C GLU A 168 16.01 -20.79 7.17
N LYS A 169 17.27 -20.53 6.80
CA LYS A 169 17.97 -19.29 7.24
C LYS A 169 17.35 -18.04 6.64
N MET A 170 16.76 -18.18 5.45
CA MET A 170 16.11 -17.10 4.72
C MET A 170 14.63 -16.95 5.08
N ASP A 171 14.07 -17.74 6.00
CA ASP A 171 12.68 -17.56 6.42
C ASP A 171 12.45 -16.11 6.88
N TYR A 172 11.57 -15.43 6.15
CA TYR A 172 11.23 -14.05 6.36
C TYR A 172 10.29 -13.87 7.54
N TYR A 173 9.44 -14.85 7.84
CA TYR A 173 8.34 -14.77 8.79
C TYR A 173 8.78 -15.12 10.22
N VAL A 174 9.38 -16.30 10.40
CA VAL A 174 9.93 -16.74 11.70
C VAL A 174 11.45 -16.86 11.68
N ASP A 175 12.08 -16.68 12.83
CA ASP A 175 13.47 -17.05 13.04
C ASP A 175 13.61 -18.54 13.44
N ARG A 176 14.85 -19.00 13.60
CA ARG A 176 15.14 -20.40 13.96
C ARG A 176 14.69 -20.78 15.37
N LYS A 177 14.37 -19.81 16.22
CA LYS A 177 13.84 -20.01 17.57
C LYS A 177 12.31 -19.96 17.58
N GLY A 178 11.67 -19.77 16.42
CA GLY A 178 10.21 -19.66 16.29
C GLY A 178 9.67 -18.25 16.53
N ASN A 179 10.52 -17.24 16.72
CA ASN A 179 10.04 -15.87 16.95
C ASN A 179 9.64 -15.21 15.63
N MET A 180 8.55 -14.46 15.64
CA MET A 180 8.15 -13.61 14.53
C MET A 180 9.20 -12.52 14.26
N ARG A 181 9.53 -12.28 13.00
CA ARG A 181 10.55 -11.31 12.58
C ARG A 181 10.02 -9.89 12.34
N GLY A 182 8.81 -9.61 12.80
CA GLY A 182 8.10 -8.36 12.62
C GLY A 182 6.98 -8.22 13.64
N LYS A 183 6.24 -7.10 13.58
CA LYS A 183 5.10 -6.83 14.44
C LYS A 183 3.80 -7.14 13.68
N PRO A 184 2.79 -7.73 14.32
CA PRO A 184 1.46 -7.88 13.75
C PRO A 184 0.93 -6.56 13.20
N ILE A 185 0.39 -6.58 11.98
CA ILE A 185 -0.34 -5.43 11.45
C ILE A 185 -1.69 -5.38 12.17
N LYS A 186 -1.95 -4.28 12.87
CA LYS A 186 -3.22 -4.08 13.59
C LYS A 186 -4.18 -3.35 12.67
N PHE A 187 -5.23 -4.04 12.27
CA PHE A 187 -6.33 -3.46 11.51
C PHE A 187 -7.36 -2.85 12.44
N SER A 188 -7.94 -1.73 12.03
CA SER A 188 -9.04 -1.06 12.71
C SER A 188 -10.24 -0.96 11.78
N ARG A 189 -11.42 -1.28 12.31
CA ARG A 189 -12.69 -1.13 11.59
C ARG A 189 -12.91 0.35 11.24
N LYS A 190 -13.47 0.62 10.07
CA LYS A 190 -13.75 1.96 9.55
C LYS A 190 -15.22 2.20 9.27
#